data_AF-A0A849PNW4-F1
#
_entry.id   AF-A0A849PNW4-F1
#
_cell.length_a   1.000
_cell.length_b   1.000
_cell.length_c   1.000
_cell.angle_alpha   90.00
_cell.angle_beta   90.00
_cell.angle_gamma   90.00
#
_symmetry.space_group_name_H-M   'P 1'
#
loop_
_entity.id
_entity.type
_entity.pdbx_description
1 polymer ?
#
loop_
_entity_poly.entity_id
_entity_poly.type
_entity_poly.pdbx_seq_one_letter_code
_entity_poly.pdbx_strand_id
1 'polypeptide(L)' 'MEDGKFVIGYKSLKRMEAWMDGKQLCVHTESNLDSDVEDVSDANRCFRRFLESATGYTAKQRTKKMKQS' A
#
# COMPACT_ATOMS: atom_id res chain seq x y z
N MET A 1 -2.60 -2.55 15.88
CA MET A 1 -2.93 -1.16 15.52
C MET A 1 -2.06 -0.29 16.40
N GLU A 2 -1.22 0.54 15.80
CA GLU A 2 -0.44 1.55 16.53
C GLU A 2 -1.02 2.91 16.15
N ASP A 3 -1.37 3.74 17.12
CA ASP A 3 -1.81 5.13 16.89
C ASP A 3 -3.03 5.29 15.96
N GLY A 4 -3.96 4.33 15.98
CA GLY A 4 -5.12 4.32 15.07
C GLY A 4 -4.78 3.96 13.62
N LYS A 5 -3.52 3.61 13.34
CA LYS A 5 -3.05 3.12 12.05
C LYS A 5 -3.02 1.59 12.03
N PHE A 6 -3.38 1.04 10.89
CA PHE A 6 -3.20 -0.37 10.60
C PHE A 6 -1.78 -0.61 10.13
N VAL A 7 -0.99 -1.30 10.95
CA VAL A 7 0.43 -1.58 10.66
C VAL A 7 0.57 -3.03 10.24
N ILE A 8 1.15 -3.28 9.07
CA ILE A 8 1.51 -4.60 8.59
C ILE A 8 2.96 -4.64 8.11
N GLY A 9 3.61 -5.79 8.28
CA GLY A 9 4.89 -6.09 7.63
C GLY A 9 4.69 -7.27 6.68
N TYR A 10 5.31 -7.22 5.50
CA TYR A 10 5.24 -8.32 4.53
C TYR A 10 6.49 -8.37 3.64
N LYS A 11 7.34 -9.39 3.83
CA LYS A 11 8.57 -9.61 3.04
C LYS A 11 9.46 -8.35 3.00
N SER A 12 9.78 -7.85 1.81
CA SER A 12 10.57 -6.63 1.61
C SER A 12 9.85 -5.35 2.08
N LEU A 13 8.53 -5.41 2.35
CA LEU A 13 7.77 -4.33 2.96
C LEU A 13 7.98 -4.42 4.48
N LYS A 14 9.05 -3.79 4.95
CA LYS A 14 9.43 -3.77 6.36
C LYS A 14 8.31 -3.22 7.24
N ARG A 15 7.63 -2.17 6.78
CA ARG A 15 6.45 -1.62 7.44
C ARG A 15 5.51 -1.00 6.44
N MET A 16 4.21 -1.19 6.64
CA MET A 16 3.17 -0.43 5.97
C MET A 16 2.14 0.02 6.98
N GLU A 17 1.93 1.31 7.03
CA GLU A 17 0.96 1.96 7.90
C GLU A 17 -0.16 2.49 7.01
N ALA A 18 -1.39 2.00 7.21
CA ALA A 18 -2.57 2.48 6.51
C ALA A 18 -3.55 3.11 7.51
N TRP A 19 -4.06 4.29 7.19
CA TRP A 19 -5.07 4.98 7.99
C TRP A 19 -6.03 5.77 7.11
N MET A 20 -7.20 6.07 7.66
CA MET A 20 -8.18 6.92 7.00
C MET A 20 -7.98 8.35 7.49
N ASP A 21 -7.72 9.27 6.56
CA ASP A 21 -7.77 10.71 6.79
C ASP A 21 -9.05 11.26 6.15
N GLY A 22 -10.10 11.40 6.98
CA GLY A 22 -11.44 11.74 6.51
C GLY A 22 -11.98 10.73 5.48
N LYS A 23 -12.06 11.13 4.21
CA LYS A 23 -12.54 10.29 3.09
C LYS A 23 -11.41 9.70 2.25
N GLN A 24 -10.16 9.91 2.64
CA GLN A 24 -8.98 9.45 1.91
C GLN A 24 -8.29 8.32 2.66
N LEU A 25 -7.90 7.28 1.94
CA LEU A 25 -7.02 6.23 2.46
C LEU A 25 -5.58 6.70 2.30
N CYS A 26 -4.90 6.95 3.41
CA CYS A 26 -3.48 7.26 3.45
C CYS A 26 -2.69 5.99 3.73
N VAL A 27 -1.61 5.78 2.98
CA VAL A 27 -0.70 4.65 3.21
C VAL A 27 0.73 5.13 3.18
N HIS A 28 1.49 4.76 4.20
CA HIS A 28 2.93 4.94 4.28
C HIS A 28 3.60 3.56 4.20
N THR A 29 4.64 3.42 3.39
CA THR A 29 5.37 2.17 3.20
C THR A 29 6.85 2.39 3.40
N GLU A 30 7.46 1.57 4.25
CA GLU A 30 8.90 1.44 4.42
C GLU A 30 9.34 0.10 3.81
N SER A 31 10.18 0.17 2.79
CA SER A 31 10.74 -0.99 2.11
C SER A 31 12.18 -1.25 2.58
N ASN A 32 12.54 -2.52 2.71
CA ASN A 32 13.92 -2.92 2.92
C ASN A 32 14.64 -3.00 1.56
N LEU A 33 15.63 -2.12 1.34
CA LEU A 33 16.39 -2.04 0.10
C LEU A 33 17.36 -3.21 -0.10
N ASP A 34 17.63 -3.96 0.96
CA ASP A 34 18.50 -5.14 0.94
C ASP A 34 17.74 -6.43 0.55
N SER A 35 16.44 -6.33 0.25
CA SER A 35 15.61 -7.48 -0.11
C SER A 35 15.72 -7.89 -1.56
N ASP A 36 15.58 -9.18 -1.83
CA ASP A 36 15.58 -9.74 -3.17
C ASP A 36 14.48 -9.14 -4.06
N VAL A 37 14.78 -9.03 -5.36
CA VAL A 37 13.86 -8.46 -6.37
C VAL A 37 12.52 -9.21 -6.41
N GLU A 38 12.53 -10.51 -6.16
CA GLU A 38 11.31 -11.34 -6.09
C GLU A 38 10.41 -10.94 -4.92
N ASP A 39 11.00 -10.67 -3.76
CA ASP A 39 10.25 -10.23 -2.57
C ASP A 39 9.72 -8.81 -2.74
N VAL A 40 10.49 -7.92 -3.39
CA VAL A 40 10.03 -6.57 -3.77
C VAL A 40 8.83 -6.64 -4.72
N SER A 41 8.88 -7.52 -5.72
CA SER A 41 7.79 -7.72 -6.67
C SER A 41 6.53 -8.26 -5.98
N ASP A 42 6.69 -9.22 -5.08
CA ASP A 42 5.57 -9.84 -4.35
C ASP A 42 4.94 -8.86 -3.34
N ALA A 43 5.76 -8.10 -2.61
CA ALA A 43 5.30 -7.02 -1.74
C ALA A 43 4.47 -5.99 -2.50
N ASN A 44 4.94 -5.56 -3.67
CA ASN A 44 4.21 -4.63 -4.54
C ASN A 44 2.88 -5.22 -5.04
N ARG A 45 2.84 -6.51 -5.37
CA ARG A 45 1.61 -7.19 -5.77
C ARG A 45 0.60 -7.24 -4.62
N CYS A 46 1.06 -7.56 -3.40
CA CYS A 46 0.24 -7.56 -2.20
C CYS A 46 -0.33 -6.15 -1.91
N PHE A 47 0.52 -5.12 -1.98
CA PHE A 47 0.12 -3.73 -1.81
C PHE A 47 -0.98 -3.30 -2.81
N ARG A 48 -0.84 -3.69 -4.08
CA ARG A 48 -1.85 -3.36 -5.11
C ARG A 48 -3.21 -4.00 -4.80
N ARG A 49 -3.22 -5.26 -4.34
CA ARG A 49 -4.42 -5.98 -3.92
C ARG A 49 -5.06 -5.33 -2.70
N PHE A 50 -4.25 -4.95 -1.70
CA PHE A 50 -4.73 -4.22 -0.52
C PHE A 50 -5.48 -2.95 -0.92
N LEU A 51 -4.88 -2.11 -1.77
CA LEU A 51 -5.53 -0.88 -2.24
C LEU A 51 -6.82 -1.15 -3.02
N GLU A 52 -6.86 -2.21 -3.83
CA GLU A 52 -8.08 -2.61 -4.55
C GLU A 52 -9.19 -3.04 -3.59
N SER A 53 -8.88 -3.84 -2.58
CA SER A 53 -9.84 -4.27 -1.57
C SER A 53 -10.29 -3.13 -0.65
N ALA A 54 -9.38 -2.25 -0.25
CA ALA A 54 -9.67 -1.16 0.68
C ALA A 54 -10.43 0.01 0.04
N THR A 55 -10.19 0.29 -1.25
CA THR A 55 -10.79 1.44 -1.95
C THR A 55 -11.85 1.06 -2.98
N GLY A 56 -11.92 -0.21 -3.38
CA GLY A 56 -12.73 -0.68 -4.50
C GLY A 56 -12.21 -0.24 -5.88
N TYR A 57 -11.09 0.50 -5.94
CA TYR A 57 -10.52 0.99 -7.19
C TYR A 57 -9.46 0.04 -7.73
N THR A 58 -9.71 -0.48 -8.93
CA THR A 58 -8.71 -1.22 -9.70
C THR A 58 -7.46 -0.38 -9.96
N ALA A 59 -6.33 -1.04 -10.22
CA ALA A 59 -5.09 -0.33 -10.61
C ALA A 59 -5.32 0.69 -11.75
N LYS A 60 -6.14 0.36 -12.76
CA LYS A 60 -6.48 1.27 -13.86
C LYS A 60 -7.27 2.50 -13.40
N GLN A 61 -8.26 2.31 -12.52
CA GLN A 61 -9.07 3.42 -11.98
C GLN A 61 -8.21 4.38 -11.14
N ARG A 62 -7.27 3.84 -10.36
CA ARG A 62 -6.32 4.64 -9.56
C ARG A 62 -5.43 5.51 -10.45
N THR A 63 -4.85 4.95 -11.52
CA THR A 63 -4.05 5.73 -12.48
C THR A 63 -4.86 6.85 -13.15
N LYS A 64 -6.13 6.59 -13.49
CA LYS A 64 -7.00 7.61 -14.08
C LYS A 64 -7.28 8.76 -13.11
N LYS A 65 -7.60 8.46 -11.84
CA LYS A 65 -7.80 9.48 -10.81
C LYS A 65 -6.53 10.29 -10.52
N MET A 66 -5.37 9.63 -10.46
CA MET A 66 -4.09 10.31 -10.21
C MET A 66 -3.70 11.27 -11.33
N LYS A 67 -4.06 10.96 -12.58
CA LYS A 67 -3.83 11.85 -13.75
C LYS A 67 -4.83 12.99 -13.87
N GLN A 68 -5.93 12.96 -13.13
CA GLN A 68 -6.96 14.01 -13.11
C GLN A 68 -6.80 14.97 -11.93
N SER A 69 -5.70 14.86 -11.18
CA SER A 69 -5.34 15.74 -10.06
C SER A 69 -4.30 16.77 -10.48
#